data_AF-A0A8T4F354-F1
#
_entry.id   AF-A0A8T4F354-F1
#
_cell.length_a   1.000
_cell.length_b   1.000
_cell.length_c   1.000
_cell.angle_alpha   90.00
_cell.angle_beta   90.00
_cell.angle_gamma   90.00
#
_symmetry.space_group_name_H-M   'P 1'
#
loop_
_entity.id
_entity.type
_entity.pdbx_description
1 polymer ?
#
loop_
_entity_poly.entity_id
_entity_poly.type
_entity_poly.pdbx_seq_one_letter_code
_entity_poly.pdbx_strand_id
1 'polypeptide(L)'
;MKSVDFDALVPEPAPPVALAGYTGFLLRRAFGCVQRVSVQVMPSGLHARHMAILQVVRHGPVSQRVLGDLLGVNRTIMVKLVDRLEEDGLIRRERASGDRRSYALELTEKGELALPPLEEAAGQGEAILTENLLPQERERLLDLLGRLAPEEVRQLPHQLTGRVAFYVANLHWRLSERADQALREFGMQSRRFVVLATLAQLTPCSQQELADALEVTAPALFGMLGELERDGLIRRGRNPADRRAAQLSLTERGRFDLDGARRVQDGIQAWVAGRLAPDSPDALNTLLLRISVW
;
A
#
# COMPACT_ATOMS: atom_id res chain seq x y z
N MET A 1 16.53 2.87 -22.97
CA MET A 1 15.33 2.36 -22.27
C MET A 1 15.69 1.01 -21.69
N LYS A 2 15.65 0.81 -20.36
CA LYS A 2 15.87 -0.54 -19.79
C LYS A 2 14.68 -1.39 -20.23
N SER A 3 14.93 -2.56 -20.81
CA SER A 3 13.86 -3.54 -21.06
C SER A 3 13.27 -3.94 -19.71
N VAL A 4 11.95 -3.85 -19.57
CA VAL A 4 11.24 -4.33 -18.38
C VAL A 4 11.47 -5.84 -18.30
N ASP A 5 11.98 -6.30 -17.17
CA ASP A 5 12.12 -7.72 -16.89
C ASP A 5 10.75 -8.28 -16.48
N PHE A 6 10.01 -8.81 -17.45
CA PHE A 6 8.71 -9.44 -17.22
C PHE A 6 8.83 -10.74 -16.42
N ASP A 7 9.97 -11.44 -16.50
CA ASP A 7 10.22 -12.65 -15.70
C ASP A 7 10.36 -12.32 -14.20
N ALA A 8 10.68 -11.07 -13.86
CA ALA A 8 10.68 -10.56 -12.48
C ALA A 8 9.30 -10.14 -11.97
N LEU A 9 8.27 -10.09 -12.82
CA LEU A 9 6.88 -9.78 -12.46
C LEU A 9 6.06 -11.06 -12.29
N VAL A 10 6.55 -11.96 -11.43
CA VAL A 10 5.94 -13.28 -11.22
C VAL A 10 4.51 -13.18 -10.66
N PRO A 11 3.53 -13.92 -11.22
CA PRO A 11 2.81 -14.92 -10.44
C PRO A 11 2.30 -14.65 -9.03
N GLU A 12 1.70 -13.54 -8.58
CA GLU A 12 1.25 -13.55 -7.16
C GLU A 12 0.04 -14.51 -7.01
N PRO A 13 0.14 -15.59 -6.20
CA PRO A 13 -0.94 -16.56 -6.04
C PRO A 13 -2.19 -15.92 -5.40
N ALA A 14 -3.36 -16.55 -5.57
CA ALA A 14 -4.59 -16.03 -5.00
C ALA A 14 -4.45 -15.81 -3.47
N PRO A 15 -4.91 -14.66 -2.93
CA PRO A 15 -4.77 -14.40 -1.51
C PRO A 15 -5.63 -15.36 -0.67
N PRO A 16 -5.31 -15.54 0.62
CA PRO A 16 -6.13 -16.31 1.54
C PRO A 16 -7.59 -15.82 1.51
N VAL A 17 -8.55 -16.75 1.40
CA VAL A 17 -9.99 -16.41 1.32
C VAL A 17 -10.44 -15.55 2.50
N ALA A 18 -9.86 -15.76 3.68
CA ALA A 18 -10.11 -14.97 4.88
C ALA A 18 -9.74 -13.48 4.75
N LEU A 19 -8.91 -13.12 3.77
CA LEU A 19 -8.41 -11.76 3.52
C LEU A 19 -8.91 -11.15 2.21
N ALA A 20 -9.41 -11.98 1.28
CA ALA A 20 -9.86 -11.55 -0.04
C ALA A 20 -11.06 -10.58 0.00
N GLY A 21 -11.83 -10.54 1.09
CA GLY A 21 -12.93 -9.59 1.28
C GLY A 21 -12.52 -8.22 1.82
N TYR A 22 -11.29 -8.06 2.34
CA TYR A 22 -10.86 -6.82 2.98
C TYR A 22 -10.16 -5.90 1.97
N THR A 23 -10.82 -4.80 1.61
CA THR A 23 -10.30 -3.82 0.62
C THR A 23 -8.94 -3.24 1.04
N GLY A 24 -8.74 -3.00 2.34
CA GLY A 24 -7.45 -2.50 2.86
C GLY A 24 -6.29 -3.49 2.63
N PHE A 25 -6.55 -4.80 2.73
CA PHE A 25 -5.57 -5.84 2.44
C PHE A 25 -5.26 -5.88 0.93
N LEU A 26 -6.27 -5.85 0.07
CA LEU A 26 -6.08 -5.85 -1.38
C LEU A 26 -5.36 -4.60 -1.89
N LEU A 27 -5.61 -3.42 -1.29
CA LEU A 27 -4.85 -2.21 -1.56
C LEU A 27 -3.37 -2.34 -1.19
N ARG A 28 -3.06 -2.98 -0.05
CA ARG A 28 -1.66 -3.27 0.32
C ARG A 28 -0.99 -4.19 -0.69
N ARG A 29 -1.69 -5.22 -1.15
CA ARG A 29 -1.20 -6.15 -2.16
C ARG A 29 -0.95 -5.45 -3.49
N ALA A 30 -1.94 -4.73 -4.00
CA ALA A 30 -1.82 -3.92 -5.22
C ALA A 30 -0.68 -2.90 -5.10
N PHE A 31 -0.47 -2.31 -3.91
CA PHE A 31 0.66 -1.42 -3.67
C PHE A 31 2.01 -2.14 -3.79
N GLY A 32 2.12 -3.40 -3.37
CA GLY A 32 3.29 -4.24 -3.62
C GLY A 32 3.60 -4.38 -5.12
N CYS A 33 2.58 -4.62 -5.95
CA CYS A 33 2.71 -4.63 -7.41
C CYS A 33 3.18 -3.27 -7.94
N VAL A 34 2.55 -2.18 -7.49
CA VAL A 34 2.96 -0.81 -7.84
C VAL A 34 4.44 -0.58 -7.54
N GLN A 35 4.93 -1.04 -6.39
CA GLN A 35 6.34 -0.90 -6.03
C GLN A 35 7.26 -1.71 -6.94
N ARG A 36 6.93 -2.98 -7.24
CA ARG A 36 7.73 -3.81 -8.15
C ARG A 36 7.82 -3.22 -9.55
N VAL A 37 6.67 -2.84 -10.12
CA VAL A 37 6.62 -2.19 -11.44
C VAL A 37 7.39 -0.87 -11.42
N SER A 38 7.20 -0.05 -10.39
CA SER A 38 7.90 1.24 -10.27
C SER A 38 9.42 1.09 -10.25
N VAL A 39 9.97 0.02 -9.69
CA VAL A 39 11.43 -0.21 -9.68
C VAL A 39 11.98 -0.51 -11.08
N GLN A 40 11.17 -1.11 -11.95
CA GLN A 40 11.57 -1.47 -13.31
C GLN A 40 11.53 -0.28 -14.27
N VAL A 41 10.52 0.60 -14.13
CA VAL A 41 10.27 1.67 -15.10
C VAL A 41 10.88 3.02 -14.72
N MET A 42 11.08 3.30 -13.43
CA MET A 42 11.52 4.61 -12.99
C MET A 42 13.01 4.85 -13.32
N PRO A 43 13.39 6.10 -13.69
CA PRO A 43 14.79 6.47 -13.84
C PRO A 43 15.59 6.23 -12.54
N SER A 44 16.87 5.85 -12.69
CA SER A 44 17.77 5.64 -11.55
C SER A 44 17.78 6.86 -10.62
N GLY A 45 17.62 6.61 -9.30
CA GLY A 45 17.60 7.67 -8.28
C GLY A 45 16.25 8.36 -8.07
N LEU A 46 15.29 8.17 -8.98
CA LEU A 46 13.95 8.73 -8.86
C LEU A 46 12.89 7.62 -8.68
N HIS A 47 11.77 7.99 -8.06
CA HIS A 47 10.69 7.06 -7.69
C HIS A 47 9.34 7.72 -7.98
N ALA A 48 8.28 6.91 -8.08
CA ALA A 48 6.91 7.40 -8.28
C ALA A 48 6.49 8.48 -7.26
N ARG A 49 6.97 8.39 -6.01
CA ARG A 49 6.67 9.38 -4.96
C ARG A 49 7.38 10.72 -5.19
N HIS A 50 8.58 10.72 -5.79
CA HIS A 50 9.26 11.95 -6.16
C HIS A 50 8.47 12.67 -7.24
N MET A 51 8.02 11.94 -8.28
CA MET A 51 7.13 12.49 -9.31
C MET A 51 5.85 13.08 -8.70
N ALA A 52 5.21 12.38 -7.77
CA ALA A 52 4.01 12.89 -7.09
C ALA A 52 4.26 14.19 -6.32
N ILE A 53 5.39 14.31 -5.61
CA ILE A 53 5.76 15.55 -4.92
C ILE A 53 5.96 16.69 -5.92
N LEU A 54 6.74 16.46 -6.98
CA LEU A 54 7.04 17.48 -8.00
C LEU A 54 5.74 17.96 -8.68
N GLN A 55 4.82 17.05 -8.99
CA GLN A 55 3.51 17.42 -9.54
C GLN A 55 2.70 18.29 -8.59
N VAL A 56 2.63 17.97 -7.30
CA VAL A 56 1.88 18.82 -6.35
C VAL A 56 2.53 20.20 -6.22
N VAL A 57 3.87 20.25 -6.11
CA VAL A 57 4.63 21.50 -5.98
C VAL A 57 4.51 22.40 -7.22
N ARG A 58 4.39 21.80 -8.42
CA ARG A 58 4.19 22.53 -9.69
C ARG A 58 2.99 23.46 -9.68
N HIS A 59 1.92 23.04 -8.99
CA HIS A 59 0.64 23.75 -9.00
C HIS A 59 0.51 24.79 -7.88
N GLY A 60 1.57 25.00 -7.09
CA GLY A 60 1.69 26.15 -6.21
C GLY A 60 2.52 25.88 -4.94
N PRO A 61 2.86 26.95 -4.21
CA PRO A 61 3.55 26.88 -2.93
C PRO A 61 2.86 25.92 -1.96
N VAL A 62 3.55 24.86 -1.55
CA VAL A 62 3.00 23.85 -0.65
C VAL A 62 3.97 23.53 0.49
N SER A 63 3.44 23.35 1.71
CA SER A 63 4.25 22.93 2.84
C SER A 63 4.45 21.41 2.87
N GLN A 64 5.53 20.94 3.50
CA GLN A 64 5.77 19.50 3.72
C GLN A 64 4.61 18.81 4.45
N ARG A 65 3.92 19.53 5.34
CA ARG A 65 2.75 19.01 6.05
C ARG A 65 1.62 18.72 5.06
N VAL A 66 1.29 19.72 4.24
CA VAL A 66 0.22 19.59 3.24
C VAL A 66 0.57 18.51 2.22
N LEU A 67 1.84 18.40 1.78
CA LEU A 67 2.29 17.29 0.93
C LEU A 67 2.08 15.93 1.59
N GLY A 68 2.44 15.78 2.86
CA GLY A 68 2.22 14.53 3.60
C GLY A 68 0.75 14.16 3.69
N ASP A 69 -0.08 15.15 4.01
CA ASP A 69 -1.54 15.00 4.13
C ASP A 69 -2.18 14.66 2.79
N LEU A 70 -1.75 15.26 1.66
CA LEU A 70 -2.27 14.97 0.32
C LEU A 70 -1.81 13.60 -0.19
N LEU A 71 -0.52 13.30 -0.09
CA LEU A 71 0.10 12.11 -0.68
C LEU A 71 0.01 10.85 0.20
N GLY A 72 -0.53 10.98 1.42
CA GLY A 72 -0.62 9.86 2.37
C GLY A 72 0.75 9.41 2.86
N VAL A 73 1.71 10.34 2.97
CA VAL A 73 3.08 10.04 3.39
C VAL A 73 3.34 10.65 4.76
N ASN A 74 3.78 9.83 5.71
CA ASN A 74 4.05 10.33 7.06
C ASN A 74 5.17 11.39 7.06
N ARG A 75 5.15 12.25 8.09
CA ARG A 75 6.05 13.40 8.21
C ARG A 75 7.53 13.02 8.15
N THR A 76 7.93 11.95 8.83
CA THR A 76 9.33 11.51 8.89
C THR A 76 9.86 11.11 7.52
N ILE A 77 9.05 10.42 6.72
CA ILE A 77 9.41 10.04 5.35
C ILE A 77 9.38 11.28 4.45
N MET A 78 8.36 12.14 4.59
CA MET A 78 8.23 13.35 3.76
C MET A 78 9.42 14.29 3.91
N VAL A 79 9.93 14.50 5.13
CA VAL A 79 11.15 15.30 5.36
C VAL A 79 12.31 14.76 4.53
N LYS A 80 12.60 13.45 4.62
CA LYS A 80 13.70 12.83 3.87
C LYS A 80 13.52 12.91 2.35
N LEU A 81 12.29 12.79 1.86
CA LEU A 81 12.00 12.92 0.43
C LEU A 81 12.23 14.34 -0.06
N VAL A 82 11.78 15.33 0.71
CA VAL A 82 11.94 16.75 0.36
C VAL A 82 13.40 17.19 0.50
N ASP A 83 14.12 16.75 1.53
CA ASP A 83 15.56 16.99 1.68
C ASP A 83 16.32 16.48 0.44
N ARG A 84 16.05 15.24 0.01
CA ARG A 84 16.69 14.67 -1.20
C ARG A 84 16.34 15.45 -2.47
N LEU A 85 15.08 15.81 -2.68
CA LEU A 85 14.69 16.57 -3.88
C LEU A 85 15.32 17.96 -3.91
N GLU A 86 15.56 18.57 -2.74
CA GLU A 86 16.26 19.85 -2.61
C GLU A 86 17.77 19.70 -2.84
N GLU A 87 18.40 18.65 -2.28
CA GLU A 87 19.81 18.29 -2.54
C GLU A 87 20.05 18.01 -4.04
N ASP A 88 19.09 17.35 -4.70
CA ASP A 88 19.11 17.10 -6.14
C ASP A 88 18.78 18.38 -6.95
N GLY A 89 18.46 19.50 -6.29
CA GLY A 89 18.15 20.78 -6.92
C GLY A 89 16.87 20.78 -7.74
N LEU A 90 15.94 19.85 -7.48
CA LEU A 90 14.65 19.74 -8.17
C LEU A 90 13.59 20.66 -7.56
N ILE A 91 13.72 20.95 -6.26
CA ILE A 91 12.88 21.90 -5.54
C ILE A 91 13.74 22.85 -4.73
N ARG A 92 13.15 23.97 -4.30
CA ARG A 92 13.74 24.92 -3.36
C ARG A 92 12.74 25.29 -2.26
N ARG A 93 13.25 25.63 -1.09
CA ARG A 93 12.45 26.17 0.03
C ARG A 93 12.45 27.69 0.01
N GLU A 94 11.28 28.30 -0.12
CA GLU A 94 11.07 29.72 0.12
C GLU A 94 10.32 29.96 1.43
N ARG A 95 10.59 31.10 2.09
CA ARG A 95 9.84 31.49 3.30
C ARG A 95 8.44 31.92 2.89
N ALA A 96 7.41 31.30 3.44
CA ALA A 96 6.04 31.66 3.09
C ALA A 96 5.72 33.10 3.50
N SER A 97 5.10 33.85 2.59
CA SER A 97 4.63 35.22 2.81
C SER A 97 3.37 35.23 3.69
N GLY A 98 3.56 35.16 5.00
CA GLY A 98 2.46 35.32 5.99
C GLY A 98 2.71 34.57 7.29
N ASP A 99 3.29 33.37 7.20
CA ASP A 99 3.78 32.61 8.36
C ASP A 99 5.27 32.33 8.18
N ARG A 100 6.09 33.18 8.82
CA ARG A 100 7.56 33.09 8.82
C ARG A 100 8.10 31.77 9.41
N ARG A 101 7.25 30.94 10.02
CA ARG A 101 7.61 29.60 10.53
C ARG A 101 7.34 28.48 9.53
N SER A 102 6.73 28.79 8.38
CA SER A 102 6.41 27.83 7.33
C SER A 102 7.27 28.06 6.08
N TYR A 103 7.80 26.96 5.52
CA TYR A 103 8.48 26.95 4.24
C TYR A 103 7.51 26.48 3.15
N ALA A 104 7.45 27.24 2.06
CA ALA A 104 6.83 26.83 0.82
C ALA A 104 7.87 26.13 -0.05
N LEU A 105 7.47 25.02 -0.64
CA LEU A 105 8.27 24.32 -1.65
C LEU A 105 7.87 24.84 -3.03
N GLU A 106 8.87 25.07 -3.87
CA GLU A 106 8.71 25.47 -5.27
C GLU A 106 9.58 24.60 -6.18
N LEU A 107 9.13 24.37 -7.42
CA LEU A 107 9.95 23.72 -8.44
C LEU A 107 11.06 24.65 -8.90
N THR A 108 12.23 24.07 -9.14
CA THR A 108 13.27 24.73 -9.93
C THR A 108 13.07 24.45 -11.42
N GLU A 109 13.80 25.14 -12.28
CA GLU A 109 13.86 24.81 -13.72
C GLU A 109 14.29 23.36 -13.95
N LYS A 110 15.24 22.85 -13.16
CA LYS A 110 15.66 21.44 -13.19
C LYS A 110 14.52 20.50 -12.80
N GLY A 111 13.70 20.89 -11.81
CA GLY A 111 12.50 20.16 -11.39
C GLY A 111 11.45 20.06 -12.50
N GLU A 112 11.16 21.17 -13.18
CA GLU A 112 10.25 21.20 -14.34
C GLU A 112 10.74 20.28 -15.46
N LEU A 113 12.03 20.33 -15.79
CA LEU A 113 12.63 19.48 -16.82
C LEU A 113 12.67 17.99 -16.44
N ALA A 114 12.61 17.66 -15.15
CA ALA A 114 12.57 16.29 -14.69
C ALA A 114 11.18 15.63 -14.80
N LEU A 115 10.09 16.41 -14.93
CA LEU A 115 8.73 15.89 -14.95
C LEU A 115 8.40 15.03 -16.20
N PRO A 116 8.67 15.47 -17.44
CA PRO A 116 8.31 14.68 -18.62
C PRO A 116 8.83 13.23 -18.63
N PRO A 117 10.11 12.94 -18.37
CA PRO A 117 10.59 11.55 -18.33
C PRO A 117 10.00 10.75 -17.16
N LEU A 118 9.65 11.39 -16.04
CA LEU A 118 8.97 10.73 -14.93
C LEU A 118 7.51 10.41 -15.25
N GLU A 119 6.82 11.30 -15.96
CA GLU A 119 5.45 11.09 -16.44
C GLU A 119 5.38 9.94 -17.46
N GLU A 120 6.36 9.87 -18.36
CA GLU A 120 6.50 8.78 -19.33
C GLU A 120 6.73 7.43 -18.62
N ALA A 121 7.71 7.37 -17.71
CA ALA A 121 7.99 6.18 -16.91
C ALA A 121 6.77 5.75 -16.07
N ALA A 122 6.07 6.70 -15.45
CA ALA A 122 4.82 6.42 -14.75
C ALA A 122 3.74 5.89 -15.72
N GLY A 123 3.70 6.38 -16.96
CA GLY A 123 2.81 5.89 -18.03
C GLY A 123 3.06 4.42 -18.37
N GLN A 124 4.32 4.06 -18.53
CA GLN A 124 4.73 2.67 -18.75
C GLN A 124 4.36 1.78 -17.57
N GLY A 125 4.63 2.24 -16.34
CA GLY A 125 4.26 1.48 -15.13
C GLY A 125 2.75 1.31 -14.96
N GLU A 126 1.97 2.34 -15.28
CA GLU A 126 0.50 2.27 -15.27
C GLU A 126 -0.03 1.29 -16.32
N ALA A 127 0.55 1.27 -17.53
CA ALA A 127 0.18 0.34 -18.59
C ALA A 127 0.46 -1.11 -18.18
N ILE A 128 1.64 -1.39 -17.60
CA ILE A 128 1.98 -2.70 -17.07
C ILE A 128 0.99 -3.07 -15.97
N LEU A 129 0.83 -2.22 -14.94
CA LEU A 129 -0.06 -2.49 -13.80
C LEU A 129 -1.52 -2.76 -14.17
N THR A 130 -1.99 -2.25 -15.31
CA THR A 130 -3.38 -2.39 -15.75
C THR A 130 -3.56 -3.27 -16.99
N GLU A 131 -2.53 -4.02 -17.40
CA GLU A 131 -2.58 -4.82 -18.65
C GLU A 131 -3.69 -5.88 -18.64
N ASN A 132 -4.03 -6.40 -17.45
CA ASN A 132 -5.08 -7.39 -17.25
C ASN A 132 -6.49 -6.78 -17.11
N LEU A 133 -6.66 -5.48 -17.37
CA LEU A 133 -7.96 -4.79 -17.34
C LEU A 133 -8.35 -4.27 -18.72
N LEU A 134 -9.64 -4.39 -19.04
CA LEU A 134 -10.22 -3.68 -20.18
C LEU A 134 -10.25 -2.16 -19.91
N PRO A 135 -10.31 -1.30 -20.95
CA PRO A 135 -10.37 0.15 -20.76
C PRO A 135 -11.50 0.60 -19.82
N GLN A 136 -12.70 0.02 -19.97
CA GLN A 136 -13.85 0.33 -19.11
C GLN A 136 -13.64 -0.12 -17.67
N GLU A 137 -12.91 -1.22 -17.46
CA GLU A 137 -12.58 -1.73 -16.12
C GLU A 137 -11.54 -0.85 -15.44
N ARG A 138 -10.58 -0.32 -16.20
CA ARG A 138 -9.61 0.67 -15.70
C ARG A 138 -10.30 1.98 -15.31
N GLU A 139 -11.18 2.51 -16.15
CA GLU A 139 -11.99 3.69 -15.82
C GLU A 139 -12.84 3.45 -14.57
N ARG A 140 -13.44 2.26 -14.48
CA ARG A 140 -14.24 1.86 -13.32
C ARG A 140 -13.40 1.75 -12.04
N LEU A 141 -12.21 1.17 -12.13
CA LEU A 141 -11.29 1.08 -11.00
C LEU A 141 -10.88 2.48 -10.52
N LEU A 142 -10.55 3.39 -11.44
CA LEU A 142 -10.22 4.78 -11.14
C LEU A 142 -11.38 5.51 -10.44
N ASP A 143 -12.62 5.35 -10.93
CA ASP A 143 -13.81 5.92 -10.30
C ASP A 143 -14.00 5.40 -8.87
N LEU A 144 -14.00 4.08 -8.67
CA LEU A 144 -14.18 3.47 -7.35
C LEU A 144 -13.09 3.89 -6.36
N LEU A 145 -11.82 3.91 -6.78
CA LEU A 145 -10.72 4.40 -5.95
C LEU A 145 -10.86 5.90 -5.65
N GLY A 146 -11.25 6.70 -6.65
CA GLY A 146 -11.48 8.13 -6.49
C GLY A 146 -12.53 8.44 -5.42
N ARG A 147 -13.65 7.70 -5.37
CA ARG A 147 -14.70 7.87 -4.34
C ARG A 147 -14.22 7.61 -2.91
N LEU A 148 -13.22 6.75 -2.75
CA LEU A 148 -12.58 6.49 -1.44
C LEU A 148 -11.61 7.61 -1.04
N ALA A 149 -11.06 8.33 -2.00
CA ALA A 149 -10.09 9.37 -1.75
C ALA A 149 -10.76 10.66 -1.21
N PRO A 150 -10.08 11.40 -0.30
CA PRO A 150 -10.51 12.73 0.09
C PRO A 150 -10.66 13.67 -1.11
N GLU A 151 -11.51 14.68 -0.98
CA GLU A 151 -11.76 15.67 -2.05
C GLU A 151 -10.45 16.36 -2.48
N GLU A 152 -9.59 16.70 -1.52
CA GLU A 152 -8.32 17.38 -1.77
C GLU A 152 -7.37 16.53 -2.64
N VAL A 153 -7.46 15.20 -2.52
CA VAL A 153 -6.70 14.27 -3.36
C VAL A 153 -7.29 14.19 -4.76
N ARG A 154 -8.62 14.20 -4.89
CA ARG A 154 -9.31 14.17 -6.19
C ARG A 154 -9.08 15.44 -7.01
N GLN A 155 -8.80 16.55 -6.34
CA GLN A 155 -8.50 17.84 -6.98
C GLN A 155 -7.03 18.00 -7.39
N LEU A 156 -6.18 17.01 -7.11
CA LEU A 156 -4.80 17.00 -7.56
C LEU A 156 -4.71 16.92 -9.10
N PRO A 157 -3.56 17.30 -9.68
CA PRO A 157 -3.36 17.30 -11.13
C PRO A 157 -3.69 15.95 -11.78
N HIS A 158 -4.23 16.00 -13.00
CA HIS A 158 -4.64 14.81 -13.75
C HIS A 158 -3.49 13.83 -14.02
N GLN A 159 -2.24 14.31 -14.04
CA GLN A 159 -1.04 13.47 -14.10
C GLN A 159 -0.94 12.49 -12.93
N LEU A 160 -1.61 12.77 -11.81
CA LEU A 160 -1.73 11.89 -10.66
C LEU A 160 -3.10 11.22 -10.62
N THR A 161 -4.18 12.01 -10.69
CA THR A 161 -5.55 11.52 -10.48
C THR A 161 -6.09 10.67 -11.65
N GLY A 162 -5.41 10.66 -12.80
CA GLY A 162 -5.67 9.73 -13.91
C GLY A 162 -4.98 8.37 -13.79
N ARG A 163 -4.33 8.05 -12.66
CA ARG A 163 -3.52 6.84 -12.49
C ARG A 163 -4.00 5.95 -11.35
N VAL A 164 -4.22 4.67 -11.66
CA VAL A 164 -4.57 3.64 -10.68
C VAL A 164 -3.44 3.50 -9.66
N ALA A 165 -2.18 3.48 -10.13
CA ALA A 165 -1.01 3.35 -9.28
C ALA A 165 -0.94 4.44 -8.19
N PHE A 166 -1.36 5.67 -8.53
CA PHE A 166 -1.38 6.79 -7.59
C PHE A 166 -2.41 6.58 -6.48
N TYR A 167 -3.66 6.27 -6.85
CA TYR A 167 -4.72 6.04 -5.86
C TYR A 167 -4.45 4.81 -4.99
N VAL A 168 -3.96 3.71 -5.57
CA VAL A 168 -3.58 2.51 -4.82
C VAL A 168 -2.55 2.86 -3.75
N ALA A 169 -1.49 3.59 -4.11
CA ALA A 169 -0.49 4.02 -3.15
C ALA A 169 -1.09 4.95 -2.07
N ASN A 170 -1.85 5.96 -2.47
CA ASN A 170 -2.45 6.94 -1.55
C ASN A 170 -3.39 6.28 -0.54
N LEU A 171 -4.31 5.47 -1.02
CA LEU A 171 -5.34 4.81 -0.21
C LEU A 171 -4.76 3.71 0.66
N HIS A 172 -3.77 2.96 0.16
CA HIS A 172 -3.07 1.96 0.98
C HIS A 172 -2.53 2.57 2.28
N TRP A 173 -1.81 3.69 2.20
CA TRP A 173 -1.25 4.34 3.39
C TRP A 173 -2.35 4.84 4.33
N ARG A 174 -3.40 5.49 3.79
CA ARG A 174 -4.49 6.04 4.60
C ARG A 174 -5.27 4.94 5.34
N LEU A 175 -5.64 3.87 4.64
CA LEU A 175 -6.39 2.77 5.25
C LEU A 175 -5.50 1.99 6.23
N SER A 176 -4.21 1.82 5.93
CA SER A 176 -3.28 1.13 6.84
C SER A 176 -3.06 1.93 8.13
N GLU A 177 -2.86 3.25 8.05
CA GLU A 177 -2.70 4.09 9.25
C GLU A 177 -3.98 4.07 10.10
N ARG A 178 -5.15 4.17 9.47
CA ARG A 178 -6.45 4.07 10.18
C ARG A 178 -6.62 2.71 10.85
N ALA A 179 -6.28 1.63 10.15
CA ALA A 179 -6.32 0.27 10.69
C ALA A 179 -5.37 0.11 11.86
N ASP A 180 -4.10 0.53 11.71
CA ASP A 180 -3.11 0.43 12.77
C ASP A 180 -3.48 1.28 13.99
N GLN A 181 -4.04 2.48 13.79
CA GLN A 181 -4.52 3.30 14.90
C GLN A 181 -5.63 2.58 15.69
N ALA A 182 -6.62 2.00 15.01
CA ALA A 182 -7.72 1.29 15.66
C ALA A 182 -7.28 -0.04 16.29
N LEU A 183 -6.36 -0.77 15.65
CA LEU A 183 -5.83 -2.03 16.17
C LEU A 183 -4.92 -1.86 17.40
N ARG A 184 -4.27 -0.70 17.55
CA ARG A 184 -3.40 -0.41 18.72
C ARG A 184 -4.15 -0.49 20.04
N GLU A 185 -5.43 -0.13 20.08
CA GLU A 185 -6.27 -0.26 21.28
C GLU A 185 -6.41 -1.71 21.76
N PHE A 186 -6.24 -2.67 20.85
CA PHE A 186 -6.26 -4.10 21.11
C PHE A 186 -4.85 -4.71 21.22
N GLY A 187 -3.80 -3.88 21.29
CA GLY A 187 -2.41 -4.35 21.28
C GLY A 187 -2.00 -5.04 19.97
N MET A 188 -2.73 -4.78 18.88
CA MET A 188 -2.52 -5.42 17.58
C MET A 188 -1.99 -4.44 16.53
N GLN A 189 -1.37 -4.98 15.49
CA GLN A 189 -0.92 -4.26 14.29
C GLN A 189 -1.45 -4.99 13.06
N SER A 190 -1.65 -4.29 11.95
CA SER A 190 -2.18 -4.87 10.71
C SER A 190 -1.34 -6.04 10.21
N ARG A 191 0.00 -5.98 10.37
CA ARG A 191 0.88 -7.10 10.02
C ARG A 191 0.59 -8.38 10.81
N ARG A 192 0.29 -8.25 12.10
CA ARG A 192 -0.04 -9.39 12.98
C ARG A 192 -1.43 -9.94 12.66
N PHE A 193 -2.39 -9.05 12.41
CA PHE A 193 -3.74 -9.43 11.96
C PHE A 193 -3.69 -10.33 10.72
N VAL A 194 -2.94 -9.93 9.68
CA VAL A 194 -2.80 -10.70 8.44
C VAL A 194 -2.25 -12.11 8.72
N VAL A 195 -1.20 -12.25 9.55
CA VAL A 195 -0.66 -13.57 9.92
C VAL A 195 -1.67 -14.41 10.69
N LEU A 196 -2.35 -13.84 11.68
CA LEU A 196 -3.32 -14.57 12.51
C LEU A 196 -4.56 -14.99 11.71
N ALA A 197 -5.06 -14.13 10.81
CA ALA A 197 -6.19 -14.42 9.95
C ALA A 197 -5.89 -15.56 8.97
N THR A 198 -4.72 -15.55 8.33
CA THR A 198 -4.27 -16.64 7.45
C THR A 198 -4.02 -17.92 8.23
N LEU A 199 -3.37 -17.84 9.40
CA LEU A 199 -3.17 -19.00 10.26
C LEU A 199 -4.50 -19.62 10.72
N ALA A 200 -5.51 -18.80 11.04
CA ALA A 200 -6.84 -19.29 11.42
C ALA A 200 -7.50 -20.15 10.31
N GLN A 201 -7.20 -19.86 9.04
CA GLN A 201 -7.71 -20.60 7.90
C GLN A 201 -6.95 -21.91 7.66
N LEU A 202 -5.62 -21.88 7.87
CA LEU A 202 -4.74 -23.02 7.55
C LEU A 202 -4.48 -23.95 8.75
N THR A 203 -4.88 -23.58 9.96
CA THR A 203 -4.50 -24.30 11.18
C THR A 203 -5.02 -25.75 11.21
N PRO A 204 -4.19 -26.72 11.65
CA PRO A 204 -2.75 -26.61 11.89
C PRO A 204 -1.95 -26.60 10.58
N CYS A 205 -1.00 -25.68 10.44
CA CYS A 205 -0.10 -25.62 9.27
C CYS A 205 1.37 -25.49 9.68
N SER A 206 2.27 -25.79 8.76
CA SER A 206 3.69 -25.53 8.87
C SER A 206 4.02 -24.04 8.65
N GLN A 207 5.21 -23.63 9.09
CA GLN A 207 5.71 -22.28 8.80
C GLN A 207 5.87 -22.03 7.29
N GLN A 208 6.19 -23.07 6.51
CA GLN A 208 6.35 -22.94 5.05
C GLN A 208 5.00 -22.65 4.39
N GLU A 209 3.97 -23.45 4.70
CA GLU A 209 2.62 -23.23 4.17
C GLU A 209 2.08 -21.84 4.52
N LEU A 210 2.35 -21.34 5.73
CA LEU A 210 1.97 -20.00 6.14
C LEU A 210 2.78 -18.90 5.42
N ALA A 211 4.07 -19.12 5.16
CA ALA A 211 4.90 -18.18 4.41
C ALA A 211 4.44 -18.07 2.96
N ASP A 212 4.16 -19.21 2.33
CA ASP A 212 3.68 -19.31 0.96
C ASP A 212 2.32 -18.59 0.82
N ALA A 213 1.39 -18.83 1.75
CA ALA A 213 0.08 -18.18 1.75
C ALA A 213 0.13 -16.66 2.04
N LEU A 214 1.20 -16.17 2.64
CA LEU A 214 1.40 -14.75 2.97
C LEU A 214 2.33 -14.02 1.99
N GLU A 215 2.97 -14.76 1.08
CA GLU A 215 3.96 -14.25 0.13
C GLU A 215 5.10 -13.47 0.80
N VAL A 216 5.54 -13.97 1.96
CA VAL A 216 6.68 -13.39 2.69
C VAL A 216 7.81 -14.40 2.76
N THR A 217 9.04 -13.89 2.84
CA THR A 217 10.20 -14.76 3.02
C THR A 217 10.14 -15.45 4.39
N ALA A 218 10.59 -16.70 4.45
CA ALA A 218 10.64 -17.46 5.71
C ALA A 218 11.37 -16.71 6.85
N PRO A 219 12.48 -15.96 6.61
CA PRO A 219 13.10 -15.13 7.63
C PRO A 219 12.21 -13.99 8.14
N ALA A 220 11.49 -13.29 7.25
CA ALA A 220 10.57 -12.22 7.66
C ALA A 220 9.41 -12.78 8.50
N LEU A 221 8.88 -13.94 8.12
CA LEU A 221 7.84 -14.62 8.90
C LEU A 221 8.35 -15.12 10.25
N PHE A 222 9.58 -15.66 10.32
CA PHE A 222 10.15 -16.20 11.55
C PHE A 222 10.16 -15.18 12.69
N GLY A 223 10.57 -13.94 12.40
CA GLY A 223 10.55 -12.85 13.38
C GLY A 223 9.14 -12.55 13.89
N MET A 224 8.15 -12.48 12.98
CA MET A 224 6.75 -12.26 13.33
C MET A 224 6.18 -13.41 14.17
N LEU A 225 6.46 -14.66 13.82
CA LEU A 225 6.00 -15.82 14.59
C LEU A 225 6.63 -15.87 15.99
N GLY A 226 7.90 -15.49 16.13
CA GLY A 226 8.55 -15.38 17.44
C GLY A 226 7.91 -14.32 18.34
N GLU A 227 7.50 -13.18 17.78
CA GLU A 227 6.72 -12.17 18.52
C GLU A 227 5.34 -12.71 18.94
N LEU A 228 4.59 -13.31 18.02
CA LEU A 228 3.25 -13.83 18.28
C LEU A 228 3.24 -14.95 19.32
N GLU A 229 4.26 -15.82 19.32
CA GLU A 229 4.40 -16.90 20.30
C GLU A 229 4.78 -16.37 21.68
N ARG A 230 5.72 -15.41 21.74
CA ARG A 230 6.09 -14.73 23.00
C ARG A 230 4.89 -14.03 23.63
N ASP A 231 4.04 -13.42 22.80
CA ASP A 231 2.83 -12.74 23.24
C ASP A 231 1.66 -13.71 23.52
N GLY A 232 1.89 -15.03 23.39
CA GLY A 232 0.92 -16.08 23.72
C GLY A 232 -0.25 -16.21 22.73
N LEU A 233 -0.13 -15.64 21.52
CA LEU A 233 -1.17 -15.65 20.49
C LEU A 233 -1.15 -16.93 19.64
N ILE A 234 0.03 -17.52 19.47
CA ILE A 234 0.21 -18.78 18.75
C ILE A 234 0.98 -19.78 19.60
N ARG A 235 0.90 -21.06 19.23
CA ARG A 235 1.73 -22.14 19.78
C ARG A 235 2.35 -22.97 18.66
N ARG A 236 3.59 -23.42 18.87
CA ARG A 236 4.27 -24.41 18.02
C ARG A 236 4.11 -25.82 18.63
N GLY A 237 3.40 -26.69 17.92
CA GLY A 237 3.25 -28.11 18.24
C GLY A 237 4.20 -28.99 17.41
N ARG A 238 4.31 -30.27 17.80
CA ARG A 238 4.98 -31.29 16.97
C ARG A 238 4.02 -31.74 15.87
N ASN A 239 4.47 -31.77 14.63
CA ASN A 239 3.73 -32.46 13.58
C ASN A 239 3.81 -33.99 13.80
N PRO A 240 2.67 -34.70 13.91
CA PRO A 240 2.68 -36.16 14.10
C PRO A 240 3.29 -36.93 12.93
N ALA A 241 3.21 -36.40 11.71
CA ALA A 241 3.69 -37.04 10.48
C ALA A 241 5.17 -36.73 10.17
N ASP A 242 5.68 -35.58 10.63
CA ASP A 242 7.09 -35.21 10.51
C ASP A 242 7.55 -34.45 11.76
N ARG A 243 8.28 -35.12 12.64
CA ARG A 243 8.77 -34.51 13.90
C ARG A 243 9.72 -33.32 13.68
N ARG A 244 10.26 -33.12 12.48
CA ARG A 244 11.12 -31.98 12.13
C ARG A 244 10.31 -30.74 11.73
N ALA A 245 9.04 -30.90 11.36
CA ALA A 245 8.14 -29.80 11.03
C ALA A 245 7.33 -29.37 12.26
N ALA A 246 7.47 -28.10 12.68
CA ALA A 246 6.59 -27.52 13.69
C ALA A 246 5.22 -27.19 13.08
N GLN A 247 4.14 -27.52 13.81
CA GLN A 247 2.77 -27.12 13.46
C GLN A 247 2.37 -25.88 14.25
N LEU A 248 1.89 -24.86 13.54
CA LEU A 248 1.40 -23.62 14.08
C LEU A 248 -0.10 -23.74 14.36
N SER A 249 -0.54 -23.21 15.49
CA SER A 249 -1.96 -23.08 15.81
C SER A 249 -2.20 -21.86 16.67
N LEU A 250 -3.40 -21.28 16.55
CA LEU A 250 -3.85 -20.23 17.46
C LEU A 250 -4.09 -20.77 18.87
N THR A 251 -3.71 -20.00 19.89
CA THR A 251 -4.18 -20.21 21.27
C THR A 251 -5.60 -19.69 21.42
N GLU A 252 -6.24 -19.92 22.58
CA GLU A 252 -7.53 -19.28 22.89
C GLU A 252 -7.42 -17.76 22.91
N ARG A 253 -6.34 -17.23 23.50
CA ARG A 253 -6.03 -15.80 23.48
C ARG A 253 -5.85 -15.27 22.06
N GLY A 254 -5.12 -15.99 21.21
CA GLY A 254 -4.93 -15.62 19.81
C GLY A 254 -6.24 -15.57 19.02
N ARG A 255 -7.17 -16.50 19.28
CA ARG A 255 -8.52 -16.47 18.69
C ARG A 255 -9.30 -15.24 19.17
N PHE A 256 -9.31 -14.97 20.46
CA PHE A 256 -10.00 -13.80 21.04
C PHE A 256 -9.48 -12.48 20.45
N ASP A 257 -8.16 -12.30 20.39
CA ASP A 257 -7.55 -11.09 19.85
C ASP A 257 -7.79 -10.95 18.34
N LEU A 258 -7.77 -12.06 17.59
CA LEU A 258 -8.13 -12.07 16.17
C LEU A 258 -9.57 -11.64 15.94
N ASP A 259 -10.52 -12.10 16.75
CA ASP A 259 -11.93 -11.71 16.62
C ASP A 259 -12.13 -10.22 16.94
N GLY A 260 -11.37 -9.68 17.89
CA GLY A 260 -11.29 -8.23 18.12
C GLY A 260 -10.80 -7.46 16.89
N ALA A 261 -9.71 -7.92 16.29
CA ALA A 261 -9.14 -7.30 15.11
C ALA A 261 -10.04 -7.41 13.87
N ARG A 262 -10.76 -8.53 13.70
CA ARG A 262 -11.78 -8.68 12.64
C ARG A 262 -12.85 -7.61 12.75
N ARG A 263 -13.38 -7.33 13.95
CA ARG A 263 -14.38 -6.26 14.14
C ARG A 263 -13.86 -4.88 13.71
N VAL A 264 -12.57 -4.59 13.94
CA VAL A 264 -11.94 -3.36 13.46
C VAL A 264 -11.91 -3.32 11.92
N GLN A 265 -11.48 -4.42 11.29
CA GLN A 265 -11.43 -4.53 9.83
C GLN A 265 -12.82 -4.48 9.20
N ASP A 266 -13.81 -5.12 9.80
CA ASP A 266 -15.21 -5.09 9.36
C ASP A 266 -15.78 -3.66 9.45
N GLY A 267 -15.42 -2.89 10.48
CA GLY A 267 -15.77 -1.47 10.58
C GLY A 267 -15.14 -0.62 9.47
N ILE A 268 -13.89 -0.91 9.08
CA ILE A 268 -13.25 -0.26 7.93
C ILE A 268 -13.95 -0.67 6.62
N GLN A 269 -14.28 -1.95 6.47
CA GLN A 269 -14.98 -2.47 5.30
C GLN A 269 -16.39 -1.86 5.15
N ALA A 270 -17.11 -1.67 6.27
CA ALA A 270 -18.39 -0.97 6.29
C ALA A 270 -18.24 0.51 5.89
N TRP A 271 -17.17 1.18 6.32
CA TRP A 271 -16.87 2.54 5.87
C TRP A 271 -16.58 2.61 4.37
N VAL A 272 -15.82 1.64 3.84
CA VAL A 272 -15.58 1.51 2.38
C VAL A 272 -16.91 1.31 1.64
N ALA A 273 -17.78 0.41 2.11
CA ALA A 273 -19.09 0.17 1.52
C ALA A 273 -19.95 1.44 1.48
N GLY A 274 -19.99 2.20 2.57
CA GLY A 274 -20.72 3.47 2.63
C GLY A 274 -20.20 4.52 1.63
N ARG A 275 -18.89 4.52 1.34
CA ARG A 275 -18.27 5.44 0.36
C ARG A 275 -18.48 5.02 -1.09
N LEU A 276 -18.66 3.73 -1.35
CA LEU A 276 -18.83 3.20 -2.70
C LEU A 276 -20.30 3.13 -3.15
N ALA A 277 -21.26 3.23 -2.22
CA ALA A 277 -22.68 3.17 -2.52
C ALA A 277 -23.07 4.03 -3.75
N PRO A 278 -23.88 3.50 -4.69
CA PRO A 278 -24.62 2.23 -4.62
C PRO A 278 -23.79 0.98 -4.96
N ASP A 279 -22.50 1.12 -5.26
CA ASP A 279 -21.64 0.01 -5.67
C ASP A 279 -21.18 -0.85 -4.49
N SER A 280 -21.04 -2.16 -4.73
CA SER A 280 -20.47 -3.08 -3.74
C SER A 280 -18.94 -2.92 -3.67
N PRO A 281 -18.33 -3.00 -2.47
CA PRO A 281 -16.88 -3.16 -2.33
C PRO A 281 -16.31 -4.35 -3.09
N ASP A 282 -17.11 -5.39 -3.35
CA ASP A 282 -16.66 -6.57 -4.11
C ASP A 282 -16.24 -6.19 -5.54
N ALA A 283 -16.92 -5.21 -6.16
CA ALA A 283 -16.54 -4.73 -7.49
C ALA A 283 -15.12 -4.12 -7.48
N LEU A 284 -14.81 -3.33 -6.45
CA LEU A 284 -13.46 -2.78 -6.27
C LEU A 284 -12.45 -3.90 -5.96
N ASN A 285 -12.81 -4.82 -5.07
CA ASN A 285 -11.95 -5.94 -4.66
C ASN A 285 -11.59 -6.83 -5.85
N THR A 286 -12.54 -7.15 -6.73
CA THR A 286 -12.29 -7.91 -7.96
C THR A 286 -11.30 -7.20 -8.89
N LEU A 287 -11.44 -5.90 -9.08
CA LEU A 287 -10.53 -5.13 -9.94
C LEU A 287 -9.14 -4.98 -9.31
N LEU A 288 -9.05 -4.78 -7.99
CA LEU A 288 -7.78 -4.78 -7.25
C LEU A 288 -7.06 -6.13 -7.35
N LEU A 289 -7.79 -7.25 -7.27
CA LEU A 289 -7.21 -8.58 -7.45
C LEU A 289 -6.61 -8.76 -8.85
N ARG A 290 -7.28 -8.29 -9.90
CA ARG A 290 -6.78 -8.42 -11.29
C ARG A 290 -5.51 -7.65 -11.59
N ILE A 291 -5.24 -6.55 -10.88
CA ILE A 291 -3.96 -5.82 -10.96
C ILE A 291 -2.92 -6.33 -9.94
N SER A 292 -3.32 -7.28 -9.09
CA SER A 292 -2.50 -7.90 -8.05
C SER A 292 -2.18 -9.37 -8.35
N VAL A 293 -2.52 -9.84 -9.53
CA VAL A 293 -2.24 -11.18 -10.03
C VAL A 293 -1.65 -10.96 -11.41
N TRP A 294 -0.32 -10.94 -11.46
CA TRP A 294 0.48 -11.18 -12.66
C TRP A 294 0.72 -12.66 -12.70
#